data_AF-A0A9D2HLE1-F1
#
_entry.id   AF-A0A9D2HLE1-F1
#
_cell.length_a   1.000
_cell.length_b   1.000
_cell.length_c   1.000
_cell.angle_alpha   90.00
_cell.angle_beta   90.00
_cell.angle_gamma   90.00
#
_symmetry.space_group_name_H-M   'P 1'
#
loop_
_entity.id
_entity.type
_entity.pdbx_description
1 polymer ?
#
loop_
_entity_poly.entity_id
_entity_poly.type
_entity_poly.pdbx_seq_one_letter_code
_entity_poly.pdbx_strand_id
1 'polypeptide(L)'
;MIWKLSLRACSAGDCLPLAPAWSGGPLGLPAHLLQDPPLRDVPFLPVGTTFYAAETPFARVTGHVWLPACGDGHALRCPLLTALTDLPVGDVQLEPRKSGRSLAWITLSDKGSLGLREDTSGPALADMVADVLPLCHSQGFILPDEARDLRALLTELALGQGYDLILTSGGTGVSPRDISPQVTAPLLDYELPGFRTAMLMASLAATPRAVISRATAGVLGRSLIINLPGSLKAVRENLGAVLPALAHTLDKLHDDPADCGG
;
A
#
# COMPACT_ATOMS: atom_id res chain seq x y z
N MET A 1 7.30 -13.33 17.21
CA MET A 1 8.72 -13.75 17.26
C MET A 1 9.53 -12.51 17.60
N ILE A 2 10.40 -12.58 18.61
CA ILE A 2 11.18 -11.41 19.07
C ILE A 2 12.47 -11.32 18.25
N TRP A 3 12.78 -10.13 17.73
CA TRP A 3 13.97 -9.85 16.94
C TRP A 3 14.92 -8.93 17.69
N LYS A 4 16.23 -9.14 17.54
CA LYS A 4 17.27 -8.29 18.11
C LYS A 4 17.75 -7.28 17.06
N LEU A 5 17.59 -6.00 17.35
CA LEU A 5 18.02 -4.90 16.50
C LEU A 5 19.02 -4.02 17.25
N SER A 6 19.97 -3.43 16.54
CA SER A 6 20.77 -2.29 17.00
C SER A 6 20.23 -1.03 16.33
N LEU A 7 19.57 -0.18 17.12
CA LEU A 7 19.00 1.07 16.64
C LEU A 7 20.07 2.15 16.49
N ARG A 8 19.82 3.04 15.54
CA ARG A 8 20.55 4.28 15.35
C ARG A 8 19.63 5.39 15.86
N ALA A 9 20.19 6.39 16.52
CA ALA A 9 19.40 7.50 17.01
C ALA A 9 18.77 8.25 15.83
N CYS A 10 17.46 8.48 15.92
CA CYS A 10 16.69 9.26 14.95
C CYS A 10 15.42 9.83 15.61
N SER A 11 14.89 10.90 15.03
CA SER A 11 13.69 11.58 15.54
C SER A 11 12.42 10.89 15.03
N ALA A 12 11.30 11.09 15.75
CA ALA A 12 9.99 10.67 15.27
C ALA A 12 9.73 11.20 13.83
N GLY A 13 9.31 10.32 12.94
CA GLY A 13 9.10 10.62 11.51
C GLY A 13 10.31 10.35 10.61
N ASP A 14 11.52 10.22 11.16
CA ASP A 14 12.69 9.83 10.36
C ASP A 14 12.52 8.41 9.81
N CYS A 15 13.01 8.21 8.58
CA CYS A 15 12.92 6.93 7.89
C CYS A 15 14.32 6.37 7.63
N LEU A 16 14.64 5.22 8.22
CA LEU A 16 15.92 4.54 8.06
C LEU A 16 15.73 3.08 7.60
N PRO A 17 16.58 2.57 6.69
CA PRO A 17 16.53 1.16 6.31
C PRO A 17 16.95 0.25 7.47
N LEU A 18 16.33 -0.93 7.55
CA LEU A 18 16.77 -2.05 8.35
C LEU A 18 17.74 -2.92 7.54
N ALA A 19 19.03 -2.82 7.85
CA ALA A 19 20.12 -3.49 7.15
C ALA A 19 20.70 -4.65 7.97
N PRO A 20 21.48 -5.56 7.36
CA PRO A 20 22.17 -6.62 8.10
C PRO A 20 23.29 -6.06 8.99
N ALA A 21 23.47 -6.65 10.18
CA ALA A 21 24.48 -6.24 11.17
C ALA A 21 25.95 -6.22 10.69
N TRP A 22 26.31 -7.02 9.70
CA TRP A 22 27.67 -7.12 9.17
C TRP A 22 28.00 -6.02 8.14
N SER A 23 27.01 -5.24 7.71
CA SER A 23 27.21 -4.02 6.94
C SER A 23 27.30 -2.84 7.93
N GLY A 24 28.36 -2.03 7.90
CA GLY A 24 28.48 -0.78 8.68
C GLY A 24 27.52 0.32 8.21
N GLY A 25 26.26 -0.06 7.96
CA GLY A 25 25.33 0.64 7.07
C GLY A 25 25.64 0.33 5.59
N PRO A 26 24.62 0.13 4.74
CA PRO A 26 24.83 0.02 3.30
C PRO A 26 25.41 1.33 2.78
N LEU A 27 26.57 1.28 2.12
CA LEU A 27 27.24 2.44 1.51
C LEU A 27 27.54 3.60 2.49
N GLY A 28 27.66 3.32 3.80
CA GLY A 28 27.86 4.36 4.81
C GLY A 28 26.61 5.19 5.15
N LEU A 29 25.44 4.80 4.63
CA LEU A 29 24.17 5.44 4.95
C LEU A 29 23.69 5.09 6.37
N PRO A 30 22.99 6.01 7.05
CA PRO A 30 22.28 5.70 8.29
C PRO A 30 21.31 4.53 8.12
N ALA A 31 21.40 3.55 9.01
CA ALA A 31 20.57 2.35 9.02
C ALA A 31 20.40 1.81 10.45
N HIS A 32 19.27 1.16 10.69
CA HIS A 32 19.12 0.23 11.80
C HIS A 32 19.75 -1.11 11.40
N LEU A 33 20.30 -1.85 12.36
CA LEU A 33 20.97 -3.11 12.09
C LEU A 33 20.19 -4.27 12.70
N LEU A 34 19.73 -5.20 11.87
CA LEU A 34 19.14 -6.44 12.33
C LEU A 34 20.24 -7.43 12.70
N GLN A 35 20.28 -7.81 13.98
CA GLN A 35 21.25 -8.74 14.55
C GLN A 35 20.74 -10.19 14.49
N ASP A 36 19.46 -10.40 14.84
CA ASP A 36 18.83 -11.71 14.86
C ASP A 36 17.30 -11.59 14.63
N PRO A 37 16.68 -12.36 13.73
CA PRO A 37 17.31 -13.32 12.81
C PRO A 37 18.14 -12.62 11.72
N PRO A 38 18.99 -13.34 10.96
CA PRO A 38 19.65 -12.78 9.79
C PRO A 38 18.61 -12.23 8.80
N LEU A 39 18.86 -11.04 8.22
CA LEU A 39 17.88 -10.36 7.35
C LEU A 39 17.43 -11.22 6.14
N ARG A 40 18.29 -12.11 5.64
CA ARG A 40 17.95 -13.05 4.56
C ARG A 40 16.88 -14.09 4.97
N ASP A 41 16.77 -14.37 6.26
CA ASP A 41 15.85 -15.37 6.83
C ASP A 41 14.57 -14.71 7.34
N VAL A 42 14.49 -13.37 7.26
CA VAL A 42 13.30 -12.60 7.63
C VAL A 42 12.19 -12.81 6.59
N PRO A 43 10.97 -13.21 7.03
CA PRO A 43 9.83 -13.26 6.13
C PRO A 43 9.50 -11.85 5.62
N PHE A 44 8.79 -11.77 4.49
CA PHE A 44 8.38 -10.48 3.96
C PHE A 44 7.52 -9.71 4.98
N LEU A 45 7.94 -8.48 5.29
CA LEU A 45 7.23 -7.58 6.20
C LEU A 45 6.39 -6.59 5.41
N PRO A 46 5.07 -6.78 5.23
CA PRO A 46 4.26 -5.84 4.47
C PRO A 46 4.27 -4.44 5.10
N VAL A 47 4.12 -3.41 4.27
CA VAL A 47 3.90 -2.04 4.74
C VAL A 47 2.78 -1.99 5.76
N GLY A 48 2.99 -1.23 6.84
CA GLY A 48 2.12 -1.16 8.00
C GLY A 48 2.59 -2.02 9.18
N THR A 49 3.49 -2.98 8.96
CA THR A 49 4.07 -3.77 10.06
C THR A 49 4.78 -2.86 11.05
N THR A 50 4.43 -2.93 12.32
CA THR A 50 4.97 -2.10 13.40
C THR A 50 5.82 -2.96 14.33
N PHE A 51 6.96 -2.45 14.73
CA PHE A 51 7.88 -3.07 15.68
C PHE A 51 7.57 -2.57 17.09
N TYR A 52 7.38 -3.52 18.02
CA TYR A 52 6.99 -3.23 19.39
C TYR A 52 8.01 -3.73 20.40
N ALA A 53 8.27 -2.96 21.45
CA ALA A 53 8.87 -3.47 22.68
C ALA A 53 7.74 -3.68 23.70
N ALA A 54 7.40 -4.94 23.99
CA ALA A 54 6.15 -5.28 24.66
C ALA A 54 4.95 -4.65 23.92
N GLU A 55 4.25 -3.68 24.53
CA GLU A 55 3.11 -2.98 23.89
C GLU A 55 3.44 -1.58 23.35
N THR A 56 4.68 -1.12 23.50
CA THR A 56 5.09 0.20 23.03
C THR A 56 5.55 0.13 21.56
N PRO A 57 4.92 0.86 20.63
CA PRO A 57 5.34 0.89 19.23
C PRO A 57 6.59 1.78 19.06
N PHE A 58 7.59 1.29 18.32
CA PHE A 58 8.86 1.98 18.09
C PHE A 58 8.97 2.53 16.67
N ALA A 59 8.77 1.67 15.68
CA ALA A 59 8.92 2.03 14.27
C ALA A 59 7.97 1.22 13.40
N ARG A 60 7.62 1.75 12.23
CA ARG A 60 6.73 1.11 11.27
C ARG A 60 7.41 0.93 9.93
N VAL A 61 7.20 -0.22 9.31
CA VAL A 61 7.55 -0.45 7.91
C VAL A 61 6.66 0.43 7.03
N THR A 62 7.24 1.45 6.41
CA THR A 62 6.56 2.37 5.49
C THR A 62 6.96 2.13 4.04
N GLY A 63 8.00 1.32 3.82
CA GLY A 63 8.36 0.80 2.51
C GLY A 63 9.44 -0.27 2.53
N HIS A 64 9.94 -0.61 1.36
CA HIS A 64 11.06 -1.51 1.09
C HIS A 64 11.95 -0.89 0.03
N VAL A 65 13.24 -1.16 0.15
CA VAL A 65 14.23 -0.76 -0.85
C VAL A 65 15.20 -1.90 -1.11
N TRP A 66 15.65 -2.03 -2.35
CA TRP A 66 16.76 -2.90 -2.69
C TRP A 66 18.08 -2.17 -2.47
N LEU A 67 18.89 -2.68 -1.55
CA LEU A 67 20.22 -2.15 -1.27
C LEU A 67 21.28 -3.06 -1.89
N PRO A 68 22.30 -2.50 -2.57
CA PRO A 68 23.39 -3.30 -3.08
C PRO A 68 24.11 -3.99 -1.93
N ALA A 69 24.61 -5.21 -2.17
CA ALA A 69 25.46 -5.87 -1.18
C ALA A 69 26.78 -5.12 -1.02
N CYS A 70 27.33 -5.16 0.19
CA CYS A 70 28.74 -4.85 0.42
C CYS A 70 29.54 -6.15 0.29
N GLY A 71 30.43 -6.27 -0.70
CA GLY A 71 31.23 -7.49 -0.96
C GLY A 71 30.57 -8.45 -1.97
N ASP A 72 30.84 -9.76 -1.83
CA ASP A 72 30.44 -10.81 -2.80
C ASP A 72 28.95 -11.23 -2.73
N GLY A 73 28.07 -10.36 -2.23
CA GLY A 73 26.65 -10.66 -2.03
C GLY A 73 25.75 -10.18 -3.18
N HIS A 74 24.51 -10.69 -3.21
CA HIS A 74 23.43 -10.13 -4.03
C HIS A 74 22.73 -8.98 -3.30
N ALA A 75 22.11 -8.07 -4.06
CA ALA A 75 21.27 -7.02 -3.50
C ALA A 75 20.23 -7.60 -2.53
N LEU A 76 19.98 -6.88 -1.44
CA LEU A 76 19.08 -7.30 -0.38
C LEU A 76 17.88 -6.37 -0.33
N ARG A 77 16.69 -6.96 -0.14
CA ARG A 77 15.49 -6.20 0.18
C ARG A 77 15.51 -5.81 1.65
N CYS A 78 15.51 -4.52 1.91
CA CYS A 78 15.57 -3.94 3.25
C CYS A 78 14.27 -3.18 3.53
N PRO A 79 13.56 -3.50 4.64
CA PRO A 79 12.45 -2.69 5.11
C PRO A 79 12.91 -1.26 5.43
N LEU A 80 12.11 -0.27 5.08
CA LEU A 80 12.25 1.12 5.49
C LEU A 80 11.41 1.33 6.75
N LEU A 81 12.08 1.66 7.86
CA LEU A 81 11.45 1.87 9.15
C LEU A 81 11.30 3.37 9.42
N THR A 82 10.06 3.83 9.50
CA THR A 82 9.74 5.17 10.00
C THR A 82 9.58 5.12 11.51
N ALA A 83 10.36 5.93 12.23
CA ALA A 83 10.29 6.06 13.67
C ALA A 83 8.94 6.65 14.12
N LEU A 84 8.28 6.00 15.07
CA LEU A 84 7.01 6.46 15.64
C LEU A 84 7.21 7.34 16.88
N THR A 85 8.39 7.22 17.49
CA THR A 85 8.88 8.05 18.60
C THR A 85 10.33 8.40 18.32
N ASP A 86 10.92 9.29 19.12
CA ASP A 86 12.37 9.42 19.11
C ASP A 86 13.00 8.09 19.53
N LEU A 87 13.95 7.60 18.73
CA LEU A 87 14.61 6.32 18.94
C LEU A 87 15.99 6.55 19.54
N PRO A 88 16.34 5.89 20.65
CA PRO A 88 17.69 5.94 21.19
C PRO A 88 18.66 5.10 20.35
N VAL A 89 19.96 5.38 20.49
CA VAL A 89 20.99 4.45 20.02
C VAL A 89 21.08 3.25 20.98
N GLY A 90 21.18 2.04 20.44
CA GLY A 90 21.45 0.84 21.24
C GLY A 90 20.72 -0.41 20.80
N ASP A 91 21.05 -1.52 21.47
CA ASP A 91 20.44 -2.82 21.24
C ASP A 91 19.03 -2.88 21.88
N VAL A 92 18.07 -3.39 21.12
CA VAL A 92 16.68 -3.57 21.54
C VAL A 92 16.13 -4.89 21.03
N GLN A 93 15.16 -5.43 21.76
CA GLN A 93 14.34 -6.54 21.33
C GLN A 93 12.96 -6.04 20.91
N LEU A 94 12.61 -6.28 19.64
CA LEU A 94 11.35 -5.83 19.07
C LEU A 94 10.59 -6.98 18.44
N GLU A 95 9.27 -6.97 18.58
CA GLU A 95 8.37 -7.89 17.90
C GLU A 95 7.65 -7.18 16.75
N PRO A 96 7.80 -7.63 15.49
CA PRO A 96 7.02 -7.12 14.37
C PRO A 96 5.60 -7.67 14.43
N ARG A 97 4.60 -6.78 14.42
CA ARG A 97 3.16 -7.09 14.39
C ARG A 97 2.47 -6.14 13.42
N LYS A 98 1.51 -6.61 12.64
CA LYS A 98 0.67 -5.76 11.80
C LYS A 98 -0.75 -5.73 12.38
N SER A 99 -1.17 -4.55 12.84
CA SER A 99 -2.50 -4.30 13.39
C SER A 99 -3.22 -3.27 12.52
N GLY A 100 -4.21 -3.71 11.75
CA GLY A 100 -4.89 -2.87 10.75
C GLY A 100 -4.35 -3.08 9.33
N ARG A 101 -4.82 -2.25 8.40
CA ARG A 101 -4.58 -2.37 6.96
C ARG A 101 -3.77 -1.21 6.40
N SER A 102 -2.98 -1.48 5.37
CA SER A 102 -2.26 -0.47 4.61
C SER A 102 -3.02 -0.08 3.35
N LEU A 103 -3.16 1.24 3.14
CA LEU A 103 -3.86 1.82 2.00
C LEU A 103 -2.90 2.64 1.12
N ALA A 104 -2.86 2.34 -0.17
CA ALA A 104 -2.31 3.25 -1.17
C ALA A 104 -3.44 3.81 -2.03
N TRP A 105 -3.41 5.11 -2.34
CA TRP A 105 -4.25 5.67 -3.40
C TRP A 105 -3.41 6.30 -4.49
N ILE A 106 -3.81 6.07 -5.75
CA ILE A 106 -3.12 6.56 -6.94
C ILE A 106 -4.09 7.45 -7.71
N THR A 107 -3.83 8.75 -7.74
CA THR A 107 -4.58 9.69 -8.55
C THR A 107 -3.92 9.82 -9.92
N LEU A 108 -4.65 9.47 -10.97
CA LEU A 108 -4.22 9.60 -12.35
C LEU A 108 -4.70 10.94 -12.90
N SER A 109 -3.75 11.85 -13.12
CA SER A 109 -4.02 13.16 -13.68
C SER A 109 -2.76 13.81 -14.25
N ASP A 110 -2.76 14.04 -15.56
CA ASP A 110 -1.71 14.83 -16.23
C ASP A 110 -1.53 16.23 -15.62
N LYS A 111 -2.62 16.86 -15.14
CA LYS A 111 -2.53 18.18 -14.49
C LYS A 111 -2.10 18.06 -13.03
N GLY A 112 -2.58 17.04 -12.32
CA GLY A 112 -2.23 16.80 -10.93
C GLY A 112 -0.73 16.48 -10.76
N SER A 113 -0.17 15.67 -11.65
CA SER A 113 1.25 15.29 -11.62
C SER A 113 2.18 16.48 -11.88
N LEU A 114 1.71 17.52 -12.57
CA LEU A 114 2.42 18.77 -12.79
C LEU A 114 2.17 19.82 -11.69
N GLY A 115 1.40 19.50 -10.64
CA GLY A 115 1.01 20.45 -9.59
C GLY A 115 0.07 21.56 -10.07
N LEU A 116 -0.50 21.42 -11.27
CA LEU A 116 -1.43 22.39 -11.86
C LEU A 116 -2.88 22.22 -11.39
N ARG A 117 -3.14 21.16 -10.61
CA ARG A 117 -4.42 20.86 -10.01
C ARG A 117 -4.19 20.15 -8.67
N GLU A 118 -4.91 20.61 -7.65
CA GLU A 118 -4.95 19.94 -6.36
C GLU A 118 -5.75 18.62 -6.45
N ASP A 119 -5.21 17.56 -5.86
CA ASP A 119 -5.89 16.29 -5.72
C ASP A 119 -6.86 16.32 -4.53
N THR A 120 -8.15 16.48 -4.83
CA THR A 120 -9.22 16.42 -3.83
C THR A 120 -9.86 15.04 -3.71
N SER A 121 -9.58 14.12 -4.63
CA SER A 121 -10.19 12.79 -4.64
C SER A 121 -9.39 11.81 -3.81
N GLY A 122 -8.05 11.88 -3.87
CA GLY A 122 -7.14 11.06 -3.08
C GLY A 122 -7.37 11.15 -1.57
N PRO A 123 -7.33 12.34 -0.95
CA PRO A 123 -7.59 12.49 0.48
C PRO A 123 -8.99 11.98 0.89
N ALA A 124 -10.01 12.26 0.07
CA ALA A 124 -11.37 11.79 0.35
C ALA A 124 -11.50 10.27 0.29
N LEU A 125 -10.72 9.57 -0.56
CA LEU A 125 -10.65 8.11 -0.55
C LEU A 125 -10.10 7.60 0.77
N ALA A 126 -9.02 8.21 1.24
CA ALA A 126 -8.38 7.82 2.49
C ALA A 126 -9.33 7.98 3.69
N ASP A 127 -10.02 9.12 3.78
CA ASP A 127 -11.01 9.38 4.83
C ASP A 127 -12.14 8.34 4.81
N MET A 128 -12.73 8.08 3.63
CA MET A 128 -13.81 7.11 3.48
C MET A 128 -13.41 5.69 3.89
N VAL A 129 -12.17 5.28 3.61
CA VAL A 129 -11.66 3.97 4.03
C VAL A 129 -11.39 3.95 5.53
N ALA A 130 -10.79 5.02 6.08
CA ALA A 130 -10.47 5.11 7.50
C ALA A 130 -11.71 5.04 8.40
N ASP A 131 -12.87 5.50 7.91
CA ASP A 131 -14.16 5.41 8.63
C ASP A 131 -14.64 3.97 8.86
N VAL A 132 -14.22 3.01 8.03
CA VAL A 132 -14.71 1.62 8.07
C VAL A 132 -13.61 0.58 8.30
N LEU A 133 -12.35 0.96 8.13
CA LEU A 133 -11.21 0.07 8.19
C LEU A 133 -10.11 0.68 9.06
N PRO A 134 -9.62 -0.03 10.10
CA PRO A 134 -8.49 0.43 10.88
C PRO A 134 -7.24 0.48 10.01
N LEU A 135 -6.73 1.68 9.71
CA LEU A 135 -5.54 1.84 8.88
C LEU A 135 -4.27 1.92 9.74
N CYS A 136 -3.30 1.05 9.46
CA CYS A 136 -1.97 1.11 10.08
C CYS A 136 -1.01 2.02 9.31
N HIS A 137 -1.25 2.20 8.01
CA HIS A 137 -0.46 3.06 7.13
C HIS A 137 -1.32 3.51 5.96
N SER A 138 -1.15 4.75 5.50
CA SER A 138 -1.81 5.22 4.29
C SER A 138 -0.89 6.18 3.52
N GLN A 139 -0.90 6.09 2.19
CA GLN A 139 -0.03 6.91 1.35
C GLN A 139 -0.66 7.22 -0.01
N GLY A 140 -0.55 8.49 -0.40
CA GLY A 140 -1.00 8.99 -1.69
C GLY A 140 0.10 9.05 -2.72
N PHE A 141 -0.28 8.79 -3.96
CA PHE A 141 0.55 8.90 -5.15
C PHE A 141 -0.21 9.64 -6.24
N ILE A 142 0.49 10.46 -7.01
CA ILE A 142 -0.07 11.14 -8.19
C ILE A 142 0.80 10.78 -9.38
N LEU A 143 0.19 10.27 -10.44
CA LEU A 143 0.85 9.92 -11.69
C LEU A 143 0.17 10.62 -12.87
N PRO A 144 0.91 10.91 -13.96
CA PRO A 144 0.28 11.18 -15.25
C PRO A 144 -0.46 9.94 -15.77
N ASP A 145 -1.29 10.10 -16.80
CA ASP A 145 -2.05 9.01 -17.44
C ASP A 145 -1.14 8.14 -18.34
N GLU A 146 -0.06 7.59 -17.76
CA GLU A 146 0.96 6.81 -18.45
C GLU A 146 0.95 5.33 -18.03
N ALA A 147 0.75 4.45 -19.01
CA ALA A 147 0.50 3.03 -18.75
C ALA A 147 1.68 2.31 -18.12
N ARG A 148 2.91 2.71 -18.48
CA ARG A 148 4.15 2.15 -17.92
C ARG A 148 4.26 2.47 -16.43
N ASP A 149 4.01 3.72 -16.06
CA ASP A 149 4.21 4.21 -14.69
C ASP A 149 3.15 3.63 -13.75
N LEU A 150 1.88 3.61 -14.20
CA LEU A 150 0.81 2.96 -13.44
C LEU A 150 1.08 1.47 -13.25
N ARG A 151 1.54 0.77 -14.29
CA ARG A 151 1.88 -0.66 -14.21
C ARG A 151 2.99 -0.92 -13.18
N ALA A 152 4.06 -0.13 -13.27
CA ALA A 152 5.19 -0.25 -12.36
C ALA A 152 4.77 0.01 -10.92
N LEU A 153 4.02 1.09 -10.68
CA LEU A 153 3.59 1.45 -9.33
C LEU A 153 2.60 0.45 -8.73
N LEU A 154 1.60 -0.03 -9.49
CA LEU A 154 0.67 -1.06 -9.00
C LEU A 154 1.40 -2.35 -8.59
N THR A 155 2.34 -2.78 -9.43
CA THR A 155 3.15 -3.98 -9.16
C THR A 155 4.04 -3.78 -7.94
N GLU A 156 4.68 -2.64 -7.83
CA GLU A 156 5.55 -2.31 -6.70
C GLU A 156 4.76 -2.22 -5.39
N LEU A 157 3.64 -1.50 -5.37
CA LEU A 157 2.80 -1.36 -4.18
C LEU A 157 2.24 -2.69 -3.71
N ALA A 158 1.78 -3.54 -4.64
CA ALA A 158 1.18 -4.82 -4.30
C ALA A 158 2.22 -5.86 -3.90
N LEU A 159 3.23 -6.10 -4.74
CA LEU A 159 4.16 -7.22 -4.61
C LEU A 159 5.48 -6.84 -3.94
N GLY A 160 5.97 -5.62 -4.18
CA GLY A 160 7.22 -5.11 -3.60
C GLY A 160 7.05 -4.59 -2.17
N GLN A 161 5.96 -3.87 -1.93
CA GLN A 161 5.68 -3.15 -0.69
C GLN A 161 4.63 -3.86 0.20
N GLY A 162 3.72 -4.64 -0.40
CA GLY A 162 2.72 -5.40 0.35
C GLY A 162 1.63 -4.51 0.96
N TYR A 163 1.13 -3.54 0.20
CA TYR A 163 -0.09 -2.81 0.57
C TYR A 163 -1.30 -3.76 0.56
N ASP A 164 -2.19 -3.68 1.54
CA ASP A 164 -3.38 -4.54 1.56
C ASP A 164 -4.46 -4.03 0.59
N LEU A 165 -4.59 -2.71 0.47
CA LEU A 165 -5.57 -2.04 -0.37
C LEU A 165 -4.91 -0.98 -1.26
N ILE A 166 -5.19 -1.04 -2.55
CA ILE A 166 -4.72 -0.07 -3.55
C ILE A 166 -5.92 0.46 -4.32
N LEU A 167 -6.16 1.75 -4.23
CA LEU A 167 -7.24 2.44 -4.93
C LEU A 167 -6.66 3.32 -6.02
N THR A 168 -7.25 3.32 -7.22
CA THR A 168 -6.91 4.32 -8.23
C THR A 168 -8.09 5.26 -8.44
N SER A 169 -7.83 6.54 -8.73
CA SER A 169 -8.84 7.52 -9.12
C SER A 169 -8.50 8.07 -10.50
N GLY A 170 -9.40 7.88 -11.47
CA GLY A 170 -9.22 8.36 -12.85
C GLY A 170 -8.90 7.26 -13.85
N GLY A 171 -8.89 7.65 -15.13
CA GLY A 171 -8.53 6.80 -16.26
C GLY A 171 -9.50 5.65 -16.59
N THR A 172 -10.75 5.70 -16.14
CA THR A 172 -11.76 4.64 -16.34
C THR A 172 -12.83 4.96 -17.40
N GLY A 173 -12.78 6.13 -18.04
CA GLY A 173 -13.69 6.53 -19.11
C GLY A 173 -13.39 5.87 -20.46
N VAL A 174 -13.76 6.46 -21.59
CA VAL A 174 -13.51 5.91 -22.95
C VAL A 174 -12.53 6.76 -23.78
N SER A 175 -11.94 7.79 -23.18
CA SER A 175 -10.90 8.59 -23.82
C SER A 175 -9.67 7.73 -24.12
N PRO A 176 -8.87 8.05 -25.17
CA PRO A 176 -7.58 7.41 -25.39
C PRO A 176 -6.60 7.50 -24.21
N ARG A 177 -6.76 8.50 -23.32
CA ARG A 177 -5.99 8.63 -22.07
C ARG A 177 -6.54 7.79 -20.91
N ASP A 178 -7.77 7.28 -21.03
CA ASP A 178 -8.35 6.44 -19.98
C ASP A 178 -7.75 5.03 -20.06
N ILE A 179 -6.74 4.76 -19.24
CA ILE A 179 -5.92 3.53 -19.33
C ILE A 179 -6.04 2.58 -18.14
N SER A 180 -6.60 3.02 -17.01
CA SER A 180 -6.47 2.31 -15.72
C SER A 180 -6.94 0.85 -15.79
N PRO A 181 -8.10 0.53 -16.41
CA PRO A 181 -8.56 -0.85 -16.50
C PRO A 181 -7.69 -1.74 -17.39
N GLN A 182 -7.17 -1.23 -18.51
CA GLN A 182 -6.27 -2.00 -19.40
C GLN A 182 -4.89 -2.22 -18.79
N VAL A 183 -4.46 -1.33 -17.90
CA VAL A 183 -3.22 -1.53 -17.15
C VAL A 183 -3.42 -2.50 -16.00
N THR A 184 -4.53 -2.35 -15.26
CA THR A 184 -4.82 -3.10 -14.04
C THR A 184 -5.19 -4.54 -14.34
N ALA A 185 -6.16 -4.79 -15.24
CA ALA A 185 -6.71 -6.13 -15.45
C ALA A 185 -5.65 -7.22 -15.78
N PRO A 186 -4.66 -6.97 -16.66
CA PRO A 186 -3.62 -7.96 -16.96
C PRO A 186 -2.64 -8.23 -15.82
N LEU A 187 -2.65 -7.40 -14.76
CA LEU A 187 -1.81 -7.62 -13.58
C LEU A 187 -2.51 -8.48 -12.52
N LEU A 188 -3.83 -8.60 -12.55
CA LEU A 188 -4.58 -9.28 -11.50
C LEU A 188 -4.40 -10.79 -11.61
N ASP A 189 -4.22 -11.45 -10.47
CA ASP A 189 -4.27 -12.91 -10.38
C ASP A 189 -5.70 -13.39 -10.67
N TYR A 190 -6.70 -12.65 -10.17
CA TYR A 190 -8.11 -12.84 -10.48
C TYR A 190 -8.92 -11.56 -10.29
N GLU A 191 -9.99 -11.43 -11.07
CA GLU A 191 -10.93 -10.31 -10.99
C GLU A 191 -12.01 -10.54 -9.92
N LEU A 192 -12.56 -9.44 -9.39
CA LEU A 192 -13.72 -9.43 -8.51
C LEU A 192 -14.93 -8.82 -9.25
N PRO A 193 -15.62 -9.59 -10.10
CA PRO A 193 -16.74 -9.07 -10.90
C PRO A 193 -17.92 -8.57 -10.06
N GLY A 194 -18.08 -9.07 -8.83
CA GLY A 194 -19.09 -8.58 -7.87
C GLY A 194 -18.85 -7.12 -7.48
N PHE A 195 -17.60 -6.76 -7.17
CA PHE A 195 -17.21 -5.37 -6.88
C PHE A 195 -17.47 -4.46 -8.08
N ARG A 196 -17.05 -4.90 -9.28
CA ARG A 196 -17.32 -4.17 -10.53
C ARG A 196 -18.80 -3.92 -10.73
N THR A 197 -19.62 -4.94 -10.51
CA THR A 197 -21.07 -4.86 -10.71
C THR A 197 -21.72 -3.92 -9.71
N ALA A 198 -21.36 -4.00 -8.42
CA ALA A 198 -21.86 -3.11 -7.39
C ALA A 198 -21.55 -1.64 -7.69
N MET A 199 -20.29 -1.35 -8.05
CA MET A 199 -19.84 -0.01 -8.45
C MET A 199 -20.60 0.53 -9.67
N LEU A 200 -20.78 -0.32 -10.70
CA LEU A 200 -21.51 0.06 -11.91
C LEU A 200 -22.99 0.31 -11.62
N MET A 201 -23.65 -0.54 -10.83
CA MET A 201 -25.05 -0.39 -10.45
C MET A 201 -25.27 0.92 -9.66
N ALA A 202 -24.41 1.21 -8.69
CA ALA A 202 -24.46 2.46 -7.94
C ALA A 202 -24.33 3.68 -8.86
N SER A 203 -23.40 3.63 -9.82
CA SER A 203 -23.22 4.71 -10.79
C SER A 203 -24.41 4.85 -11.75
N LEU A 204 -25.01 3.74 -12.20
CA LEU A 204 -26.18 3.74 -13.09
C LEU A 204 -27.43 4.30 -12.42
N ALA A 205 -27.59 4.07 -11.11
CA ALA A 205 -28.66 4.69 -10.32
C ALA A 205 -28.54 6.22 -10.29
N ALA A 206 -27.32 6.76 -10.33
CA ALA A 206 -27.07 8.19 -10.36
C ALA A 206 -27.13 8.80 -11.77
N THR A 207 -26.66 8.10 -12.80
CA THR A 207 -26.72 8.58 -14.19
C THR A 207 -26.64 7.45 -15.23
N PRO A 208 -27.46 7.48 -16.30
CA PRO A 208 -27.37 6.48 -17.38
C PRO A 208 -26.03 6.52 -18.13
N ARG A 209 -25.30 7.64 -18.06
CA ARG A 209 -23.97 7.78 -18.68
C ARG A 209 -22.91 6.88 -18.06
N ALA A 210 -23.15 6.36 -16.85
CA ALA A 210 -22.22 5.48 -16.17
C ALA A 210 -21.95 4.16 -16.92
N VAL A 211 -22.80 3.80 -17.89
CA VAL A 211 -22.64 2.60 -18.73
C VAL A 211 -21.30 2.54 -19.47
N ILE A 212 -20.65 3.69 -19.70
CA ILE A 212 -19.34 3.74 -20.38
C ILE A 212 -18.16 3.46 -19.44
N SER A 213 -18.40 3.40 -18.13
CA SER A 213 -17.34 3.17 -17.13
C SER A 213 -16.73 1.79 -17.34
N ARG A 214 -15.41 1.76 -17.33
CA ARG A 214 -14.63 0.52 -17.43
C ARG A 214 -13.95 0.16 -16.12
N ALA A 215 -14.38 0.75 -15.00
CA ALA A 215 -13.89 0.44 -13.66
C ALA A 215 -13.76 -1.08 -13.46
N THR A 216 -12.67 -1.52 -12.82
CA THR A 216 -12.43 -2.93 -12.50
C THR A 216 -11.90 -3.05 -11.08
N ALA A 217 -11.98 -4.26 -10.54
CA ALA A 217 -11.46 -4.61 -9.23
C ALA A 217 -10.95 -6.04 -9.25
N GLY A 218 -9.91 -6.34 -8.46
CA GLY A 218 -9.40 -7.69 -8.32
C GLY A 218 -8.24 -7.78 -7.36
N VAL A 219 -7.60 -8.95 -7.36
CA VAL A 219 -6.50 -9.26 -6.44
C VAL A 219 -5.19 -9.39 -7.21
N LEU A 220 -4.12 -8.86 -6.63
CA LEU A 220 -2.74 -9.09 -7.03
C LEU A 220 -1.93 -9.47 -5.79
N GLY A 221 -1.44 -10.71 -5.73
CA GLY A 221 -0.82 -11.28 -4.54
C GLY A 221 -1.79 -11.29 -3.36
N ARG A 222 -1.50 -10.46 -2.35
CA ARG A 222 -2.36 -10.26 -1.17
C ARG A 222 -2.98 -8.86 -1.13
N SER A 223 -3.01 -8.17 -2.27
CA SER A 223 -3.51 -6.80 -2.38
C SER A 223 -4.82 -6.76 -3.14
N LEU A 224 -5.82 -6.08 -2.57
CA LEU A 224 -7.04 -5.71 -3.28
C LEU A 224 -6.81 -4.42 -4.06
N ILE A 225 -7.06 -4.45 -5.37
CA ILE A 225 -6.93 -3.30 -6.27
C ILE A 225 -8.32 -2.93 -6.80
N ILE A 226 -8.69 -1.64 -6.70
CA ILE A 226 -9.96 -1.11 -7.20
C ILE A 226 -9.72 0.15 -8.04
N ASN A 227 -10.13 0.14 -9.30
CA ASN A 227 -10.12 1.34 -10.13
C ASN A 227 -11.42 2.12 -9.98
N LEU A 228 -11.32 3.35 -9.51
CA LEU A 228 -12.45 4.26 -9.30
C LEU A 228 -12.44 5.38 -10.35
N PRO A 229 -13.61 5.97 -10.67
CA PRO A 229 -13.69 7.13 -11.55
C PRO A 229 -12.96 8.36 -10.98
N GLY A 230 -12.59 9.31 -11.84
CA GLY A 230 -11.70 10.43 -11.45
C GLY A 230 -12.37 11.65 -10.77
N SER A 231 -13.69 11.66 -10.59
CA SER A 231 -14.37 12.79 -9.93
C SER A 231 -14.72 12.43 -8.49
N LEU A 232 -14.56 13.37 -7.55
CA LEU A 232 -14.88 13.16 -6.14
C LEU A 232 -16.29 12.60 -5.90
N LYS A 233 -17.29 13.09 -6.65
CA LYS A 233 -18.66 12.59 -6.57
C LYS A 233 -18.72 11.09 -6.95
N ALA A 234 -18.16 10.75 -8.10
CA ALA A 234 -18.19 9.37 -8.59
C ALA A 234 -17.34 8.43 -7.72
N VAL A 235 -16.22 8.91 -7.16
CA VAL A 235 -15.45 8.20 -6.13
C VAL A 235 -16.34 7.82 -4.95
N ARG A 236 -17.07 8.81 -4.38
CA ARG A 236 -17.94 8.57 -3.23
C ARG A 236 -19.04 7.55 -3.54
N GLU A 237 -19.65 7.66 -4.72
CA GLU A 237 -20.69 6.72 -5.17
C GLU A 237 -20.14 5.30 -5.37
N ASN A 238 -18.99 5.16 -6.04
CA ASN A 238 -18.43 3.85 -6.39
C ASN A 238 -17.80 3.18 -5.17
N LEU A 239 -16.95 3.88 -4.43
CA LEU A 239 -16.33 3.34 -3.23
C LEU A 239 -17.40 3.02 -2.19
N GLY A 240 -18.37 3.91 -1.98
CA GLY A 240 -19.49 3.70 -1.06
C GLY A 240 -20.29 2.41 -1.33
N ALA A 241 -20.40 2.00 -2.60
CA ALA A 241 -21.09 0.76 -2.97
C ALA A 241 -20.37 -0.52 -2.55
N VAL A 242 -19.05 -0.46 -2.35
CA VAL A 242 -18.20 -1.62 -2.03
C VAL A 242 -17.58 -1.55 -0.64
N LEU A 243 -17.58 -0.39 0.02
CA LEU A 243 -17.09 -0.21 1.39
C LEU A 243 -17.63 -1.25 2.38
N PRO A 244 -18.93 -1.61 2.39
CA PRO A 244 -19.45 -2.58 3.35
C PRO A 244 -18.82 -3.98 3.24
N ALA A 245 -18.32 -4.35 2.05
CA ALA A 245 -17.68 -5.63 1.81
C ALA A 245 -16.15 -5.59 2.01
N LEU A 246 -15.57 -4.39 2.20
CA LEU A 246 -14.12 -4.17 2.13
C LEU A 246 -13.37 -4.91 3.24
N ALA A 247 -13.80 -4.74 4.50
CA ALA A 247 -13.16 -5.38 5.66
C ALA A 247 -13.16 -6.91 5.51
N HIS A 248 -14.33 -7.51 5.26
CA HIS A 248 -14.47 -8.96 5.07
C HIS A 248 -13.60 -9.47 3.91
N THR A 249 -13.55 -8.74 2.79
CA THR A 249 -12.73 -9.13 1.63
C THR A 249 -11.24 -9.17 1.99
N LEU A 250 -10.75 -8.16 2.71
CA LEU A 250 -9.36 -8.10 3.16
C LEU A 250 -9.05 -9.13 4.24
N ASP A 251 -10.01 -9.45 5.13
CA ASP A 251 -9.86 -10.51 6.14
C ASP A 251 -9.70 -11.87 5.46
N LYS A 252 -10.56 -12.17 4.48
CA LYS A 252 -10.46 -13.40 3.68
C LYS A 252 -9.20 -13.49 2.83
N LEU A 253 -8.77 -12.39 2.22
CA LEU A 253 -7.52 -12.36 1.46
C LEU A 253 -6.29 -12.59 2.34
N HIS A 254 -6.40 -12.35 3.64
CA HIS A 254 -5.31 -12.55 4.59
C HIS A 254 -5.49 -13.78 5.48
N ASP A 255 -6.26 -14.76 5.01
CA ASP A 255 -6.44 -16.08 5.62
C ASP A 255 -7.16 -16.04 6.99
N ASP A 256 -8.08 -15.09 7.19
CA ASP A 256 -8.96 -15.12 8.37
C ASP A 256 -9.95 -16.30 8.29
N PRO A 257 -9.92 -17.23 9.27
CA PRO A 257 -10.77 -18.41 9.28
C PRO A 257 -12.26 -18.12 9.54
N ALA A 258 -12.69 -16.89 9.86
CA ALA A 258 -14.08 -16.58 10.20
C ALA A 258 -15.09 -16.94 9.08
N ASP A 259 -16.09 -17.78 9.33
CA ASP A 259 -17.01 -18.31 8.30
C ASP A 259 -17.69 -17.24 7.41
N CYS A 260 -17.91 -17.57 6.13
CA CYS A 260 -18.55 -16.69 5.15
C CYS A 260 -20.07 -16.51 5.34
N GLY A 261 -20.68 -17.23 6.29
CA GLY A 261 -22.11 -17.20 6.57
C GLY A 261 -22.38 -16.41 7.84
N GLY A 262 -22.90 -15.19 7.70
CA GLY A 262 -23.63 -14.51 8.78
C GLY A 262 -25.03 -15.07 8.98
#